data_AF-A0A2K3JEM9-F1
#
_entry.id   AF-A0A2K3JEM9-F1
#
_cell.length_a   1.000
_cell.length_b   1.000
_cell.length_c   1.000
_cell.angle_alpha   90.00
_cell.angle_beta   90.00
_cell.angle_gamma   90.00
#
_symmetry.space_group_name_H-M   'P 1'
#
loop_
_entity.id
_entity.type
_entity.pdbx_description
1 polymer ?
#
loop_
_entity_poly.entity_id
_entity_poly.type
_entity_poly.pdbx_seq_one_letter_code
_entity_poly.pdbx_strand_id
1 'polypeptide(L)' 'MTAKDIKIWIWVQNNRILKAISNKESGTISIYDECDNIILRRTGLTRQQVKSIELIFAAYALKKIGDRKEPFTYL' A
#
# COMPACT_ATOMS: atom_id res chain seq x y z
N MET A 1 -5.27 -23.86 0.36
CA MET A 1 -4.42 -22.71 0.01
C MET A 1 -4.73 -21.59 0.99
N THR A 2 -3.80 -21.25 1.90
CA THR A 2 -3.98 -20.10 2.79
C THR A 2 -4.04 -18.84 1.94
N ALA A 3 -5.13 -18.06 2.08
CA ALA A 3 -5.27 -16.78 1.41
C ALA A 3 -4.05 -15.92 1.77
N LYS A 4 -3.29 -15.49 0.77
CA LYS A 4 -2.16 -14.59 0.99
C LYS A 4 -2.75 -13.26 1.45
N ASP A 5 -2.41 -12.80 2.66
CA ASP A 5 -2.78 -11.48 3.18
C ASP A 5 -1.98 -10.40 2.44
N ILE A 6 -2.40 -10.17 1.19
CA ILE A 6 -1.86 -9.18 0.25
C ILE A 6 -2.82 -8.01 0.20
N LYS A 7 -2.29 -6.80 0.39
CA LYS A 7 -3.06 -5.56 0.22
C LYS A 7 -2.37 -4.65 -0.78
N ILE A 8 -3.19 -3.92 -1.52
CA ILE A 8 -2.75 -2.90 -2.47
C ILE A 8 -3.20 -1.54 -1.92
N TRP A 9 -2.27 -0.60 -1.89
CA TRP A 9 -2.49 0.76 -1.45
C TRP A 9 -2.16 1.68 -2.61
N ILE A 10 -3.02 2.64 -2.90
CA ILE A 10 -2.81 3.60 -3.99
C ILE A 10 -3.02 5.00 -3.42
N TRP A 11 -2.10 5.92 -3.72
CA TRP A 11 -2.21 7.31 -3.29
C TRP A 11 -1.52 8.24 -4.27
N VAL A 12 -1.81 9.54 -4.15
CA VAL A 12 -1.15 10.59 -4.93
C VAL A 12 -0.12 11.29 -4.04
N GLN A 13 1.10 11.44 -4.55
CA GLN A 13 2.16 12.21 -3.90
C GLN A 13 2.95 12.98 -4.94
N ASN A 14 3.14 14.29 -4.75
CA ASN A 14 3.89 15.16 -5.68
C ASN A 14 3.41 15.05 -7.14
N ASN A 15 2.09 15.03 -7.37
CA ASN A 15 1.46 14.87 -8.69
C ASN A 15 1.79 13.54 -9.41
N ARG A 16 2.20 12.52 -8.65
CA ARG A 16 2.44 11.16 -9.14
C ARG A 16 1.55 10.18 -8.40
N ILE A 17 1.15 9.12 -9.11
CA ILE A 17 0.39 8.01 -8.52
C ILE A 17 1.40 6.99 -8.01
N LEU A 18 1.30 6.66 -6.73
CA LEU A 18 2.11 5.64 -6.11
C LEU A 18 1.24 4.44 -5.75
N LYS A 19 1.82 3.26 -5.89
CA LYS A 19 1.18 1.98 -5.54
C LYS A 19 2.08 1.23 -4.58
N ALA A 20 1.58 0.84 -3.41
CA ALA A 20 2.25 -0.13 -2.55
C ALA A 20 1.53 -1.47 -2.56
N ILE A 21 2.31 -2.55 -2.53
CA ILE A 21 1.84 -3.91 -2.32
C ILE A 21 2.48 -4.40 -1.03
N SER A 22 1.67 -4.65 0.00
CA SER A 22 2.10 -5.29 1.24
C SER A 22 1.67 -6.75 1.24
N ASN A 23 2.55 -7.63 1.70
CA ASN A 23 2.24 -9.02 1.97
C ASN A 23 2.75 -9.37 3.37
N LYS A 24 1.79 -9.53 4.28
CA LYS A 24 2.07 -9.75 5.69
C LYS A 24 2.65 -11.14 5.97
N GLU A 25 2.25 -12.13 5.19
CA GLU A 25 2.72 -13.51 5.31
C GLU A 25 4.17 -13.67 4.85
N SER A 26 4.54 -13.03 3.74
CA SER A 26 5.92 -13.06 3.25
C SER A 26 6.83 -11.98 3.88
N GLY A 27 6.28 -11.08 4.69
CA GLY A 27 7.06 -10.00 5.30
C GLY A 27 7.63 -9.03 4.27
N THR A 28 6.86 -8.72 3.22
CA THR A 28 7.32 -7.87 2.11
C THR A 28 6.43 -6.67 1.88
N ILE A 29 7.07 -5.57 1.48
CA ILE A 29 6.40 -4.35 1.02
C ILE A 29 7.16 -3.86 -0.21
N SER A 30 6.45 -3.57 -1.28
CA SER A 30 7.01 -2.98 -2.50
C SER A 30 6.22 -1.73 -2.88
N ILE A 31 6.89 -0.66 -3.28
CA ILE A 31 6.29 0.59 -3.73
C ILE A 31 6.72 0.82 -5.18
N TYR A 32 5.75 1.20 -6.01
CA TYR A 32 5.87 1.41 -7.43
C TYR A 32 5.42 2.82 -7.81
N ASP A 33 6.00 3.37 -8.86
CA ASP A 33 5.50 4.57 -9.54
C ASP A 33 4.35 4.24 -10.52
N GLU A 34 3.86 5.26 -11.22
CA GLU A 34 2.81 5.15 -12.23
C GLU A 34 3.19 4.31 -13.46
N CYS A 35 4.48 4.08 -13.69
CA CYS A 35 5.03 3.29 -14.79
C CYS A 35 5.45 1.87 -14.35
N ASP A 36 4.97 1.42 -13.18
CA ASP A 36 5.32 0.13 -12.58
C ASP A 36 6.82 -0.06 -12.24
N ASN A 37 7.59 1.04 -12.16
CA ASN A 37 8.97 0.96 -11.69
C ASN A 37 9.00 0.81 -10.17
N ILE A 38 9.83 -0.10 -9.66
CA ILE A 38 10.01 -0.28 -8.22
C ILE A 38 10.80 0.91 -7.67
N ILE A 39 10.15 1.75 -6.85
CA ILE A 39 10.80 2.81 -6.08
C ILE A 39 11.45 2.24 -4.82
N LEU A 40 10.76 1.32 -4.15
CA LEU A 40 11.21 0.74 -2.89
C LEU A 40 10.78 -0.71 -2.77
N ARG A 41 11.67 -1.55 -2.24
CA ARG A 41 11.33 -2.90 -1.81
C ARG A 41 11.94 -3.19 -0.44
N ARG A 42 11.11 -3.67 0.47
CA ARG A 42 11.51 -4.16 1.80
C ARG A 42 11.07 -5.60 1.96
N THR A 43 11.95 -6.40 2.55
CA THR A 43 11.78 -7.84 2.76
C THR A 43 12.25 -8.20 4.17
N GLY A 44 11.84 -9.37 4.68
CA GLY A 44 12.23 -9.82 6.02
C GLY A 44 11.52 -9.08 7.16
N LEU A 45 10.40 -8.42 6.86
CA LEU A 45 9.60 -7.74 7.87
C LEU A 45 8.78 -8.74 8.68
N THR A 46 8.64 -8.50 9.98
CA THR A 46 7.68 -9.24 10.79
C THR A 46 6.25 -8.86 10.43
N ARG A 47 5.30 -9.75 10.72
CA ARG A 47 3.85 -9.46 10.54
C ARG A 47 3.42 -8.16 11.24
N GLN A 48 4.02 -7.84 12.39
CA GLN A 48 3.71 -6.62 13.14
C GLN A 48 4.31 -5.38 12.46
N GLN A 49 5.54 -5.47 11.93
CA GLN A 49 6.14 -4.37 11.16
C GLN A 49 5.35 -4.08 9.88
N VAL A 50 4.94 -5.11 9.14
CA VAL A 50 4.07 -4.90 7.96
C VAL A 50 2.78 -4.20 8.37
N LYS A 51 2.11 -4.65 9.43
CA LYS A 51 0.90 -4.00 9.95
C LYS A 51 1.13 -2.53 10.36
N SER A 52 2.25 -2.22 11.02
CA SER A 52 2.60 -0.85 11.39
C SER A 52 2.81 0.04 10.17
N ILE A 53 3.45 -0.47 9.11
CA ILE A 53 3.63 0.27 7.86
C ILE A 53 2.31 0.43 7.12
N GLU A 54 1.43 -0.58 7.12
CA GLU A 54 0.08 -0.47 6.56
C GLU A 54 -0.74 0.63 7.24
N LEU A 55 -0.59 0.85 8.55
CA LEU A 55 -1.24 1.97 9.25
C LEU A 55 -0.74 3.33 8.76
N ILE A 56 0.55 3.42 8.39
CA ILE A 56 1.12 4.61 7.77
C ILE A 56 0.49 4.82 6.39
N PHE A 57 0.42 3.76 5.57
CA PHE A 57 -0.27 3.84 4.27
C PHE A 57 -1.72 4.25 4.42
N ALA A 58 -2.47 3.73 5.39
CA ALA A 58 -3.85 4.15 5.64
C ALA A 58 -3.96 5.67 5.97
N ALA A 59 -2.96 6.25 6.63
CA ALA A 59 -2.92 7.69 6.91
C ALA A 59 -2.65 8.54 5.65
N TYR A 60 -1.87 8.03 4.69
CA TYR A 60 -1.52 8.74 3.45
C TYR A 60 -2.48 8.45 2.29
N ALA A 61 -2.94 7.21 2.15
CA ALA A 61 -3.84 6.74 1.10
C ALA A 61 -5.26 7.34 1.18
N LEU A 62 -5.54 8.11 2.24
CA LEU A 62 -6.85 8.72 2.48
C LEU A 62 -6.82 10.23 2.81
N LYS A 63 -5.71 10.95 2.60
CA LYS A 63 -5.71 12.41 2.80
C LYS A 63 -5.89 13.17 1.48
N LYS A 64 -7.16 13.49 1.21
CA LYS A 64 -7.79 14.35 0.18
C LYS A 64 -8.20 13.69 -1.14
N ILE A 65 -9.43 13.17 -1.15
CA ILE A 65 -10.41 13.55 -2.18
C ILE A 65 -11.30 14.59 -1.50
N GLY A 66 -11.27 15.85 -1.95
CA GLY A 66 -12.29 16.82 -1.55
C GLY A 66 -13.66 16.23 -1.92
N ASP A 67 -14.60 16.22 -0.97
CA ASP A 67 -15.93 15.60 -1.06
C ASP A 67 -16.07 14.09 -0.81
N ARG A 68 -15.63 13.63 0.38
CA ARG A 68 -16.27 12.52 1.13
C ARG A 68 -16.73 11.32 0.28
N LYS A 69 -15.88 10.79 -0.60
CA LYS A 69 -16.09 9.46 -1.18
C LYS A 69 -14.86 8.62 -0.93
N GLU A 70 -15.09 7.49 -0.25
CA GLU A 70 -14.09 6.48 0.04
C GLU A 70 -13.50 5.96 -1.26
N PRO A 71 -12.16 5.81 -1.39
CA PRO A 71 -11.57 5.58 -2.69
C PRO A 71 -12.02 4.28 -3.35
N PHE A 72 -12.08 3.12 -2.70
CA PHE A 72 -12.42 1.87 -3.41
C PHE A 72 -13.03 0.79 -2.50
N THR A 73 -14.29 0.45 -2.75
CA THR A 73 -14.86 -0.87 -2.43
C THR A 73 -14.62 -1.74 -3.66
N TYR A 74 -13.78 -2.77 -3.56
CA TYR A 74 -13.57 -3.70 -4.68
C TYR A 74 -14.73 -4.72 -4.73
N LEU A 75 -15.29 -4.88 -5.93
CA LEU A 75 -16.20 -5.95 -6.37
C LEU A 75 -15.51 -7.31 -6.35
#